data_AF-A0A511T731-F1
#
_entry.id   AF-A0A511T731-F1
#
_cell.length_a   1.000
_cell.length_b   1.000
_cell.length_c   1.000
_cell.angle_alpha   90.00
_cell.angle_beta   90.00
_cell.angle_gamma   90.00
#
_symmetry.space_group_name_H-M   'P 1'
#
loop_
_entity.id
_entity.type
_entity.pdbx_description
1 polymer ?
#
loop_
_entity_poly.entity_id
_entity_poly.type
_entity_poly.pdbx_seq_one_letter_code
_entity_poly.pdbx_strand_id
1 'polypeptide(L)'
;MNGVKQVSVSTYPTTLNFTFSATNIHPTLESILLTAVDPLLTQCTLTPAPPLTVQVGGSVTYQCAFPLASYEACLALGVLDTNPSTPNEDVTFTNVFGITWDSGSAQDGVNVRCGQERILSCDDTIYVSTASSSSGGLPVGPSRLYVFDPATSTLALQGEASVPYNALAFNHVDGFLYAIASDSVTPPTFIRVDANGSATAVAPLVSGAANTAAWAAGAVLEDGTFLGFEITSNHLVRVNTSTGATLTDVVVGTPQTFRVADFAVNPVNGLLYGFNSATQRVTVVNPVLGTFTDFLLPTLINGNPSVGNSMVSAFFTTAGDLYFYGTTNRDNVLANTFYSANLVTGALTTITTGPATQFADGATCAFNVDPGEPPRVNKVTRDHGFFGASEDALAECLAQGPISLGQLGKVTTMEGALGVLWANPGIAQDGAIRSELESLKARAARELLTATCNERYFGTPAPQMAGLEAWVTPHPMVLQKALGELEKHNRSGVRRAVPLSKKAWKLDPLKGQERAVEPRY
;
A
#
# COMPACT_ATOMS: atom_id res chain seq x y z
N MET A 1 -17.15 11.75 -22.83
CA MET A 1 -17.47 12.25 -21.49
C MET A 1 -18.36 13.45 -21.71
N ASN A 2 -19.67 13.28 -21.53
CA ASN A 2 -20.67 14.31 -21.82
C ASN A 2 -21.18 14.89 -20.49
N GLY A 3 -21.14 16.22 -20.34
CA GLY A 3 -21.75 16.94 -19.21
C GLY A 3 -20.98 16.89 -17.89
N VAL A 4 -19.75 16.37 -17.88
CA VAL A 4 -18.90 16.29 -16.69
C VAL A 4 -17.91 17.45 -16.72
N LYS A 5 -17.93 18.33 -15.70
CA LYS A 5 -17.03 19.49 -15.62
C LYS A 5 -15.57 19.11 -15.38
N GLN A 6 -15.32 17.96 -14.73
CA GLN A 6 -13.99 17.49 -14.40
C GLN A 6 -13.90 15.96 -14.43
N VAL A 7 -12.82 15.45 -15.01
CA VAL A 7 -12.52 14.03 -15.12
C VAL A 7 -11.22 13.77 -14.39
N SER A 8 -11.21 12.84 -13.45
CA SER A 8 -9.98 12.37 -12.82
C SER A 8 -9.51 11.07 -13.47
N VAL A 9 -8.27 11.06 -13.94
CA VAL A 9 -7.61 9.87 -14.50
C VAL A 9 -6.60 9.38 -13.50
N SER A 10 -6.84 8.25 -12.84
CA SER A 10 -5.94 7.68 -11.82
C SER A 10 -5.50 6.25 -12.12
N THR A 11 -5.78 5.75 -13.32
CA THR A 11 -5.46 4.40 -13.78
C THR A 11 -4.90 4.44 -15.19
N TYR A 12 -3.82 3.70 -15.43
CA TYR A 12 -3.19 3.61 -16.75
C TYR A 12 -2.84 2.15 -17.11
N PRO A 13 -2.89 1.75 -18.40
CA PRO A 13 -3.32 2.54 -19.54
C PRO A 13 -4.83 2.80 -19.50
N THR A 14 -5.27 3.93 -20.05
CA THR A 14 -6.69 4.26 -20.20
C THR A 14 -6.93 4.98 -21.53
N THR A 15 -8.19 5.16 -21.90
CA THR A 15 -8.58 5.94 -23.07
C THR A 15 -9.56 7.03 -22.66
N LEU A 16 -9.17 8.28 -22.89
CA LEU A 16 -10.07 9.41 -22.73
C LEU A 16 -11.00 9.49 -23.93
N ASN A 17 -12.29 9.24 -23.71
CA ASN A 17 -13.31 9.37 -24.74
C ASN A 17 -13.98 10.75 -24.59
N PHE A 18 -13.65 11.67 -25.47
CA PHE A 18 -14.31 12.98 -25.58
C PHE A 18 -15.52 12.87 -26.49
N THR A 19 -16.59 13.55 -26.10
CA THR A 19 -17.81 13.61 -26.89
C THR A 19 -18.29 15.04 -26.86
N PHE A 20 -18.55 15.60 -28.02
CA PHE A 20 -18.95 17.00 -28.19
C PHE A 20 -20.23 17.04 -29.00
N SER A 21 -21.17 17.90 -28.63
CA SER A 21 -22.40 18.09 -29.37
C SER A 21 -22.62 19.56 -29.67
N ALA A 22 -22.78 19.88 -30.95
CA ALA A 22 -23.12 21.22 -31.41
C ALA A 22 -24.60 21.21 -31.85
N THR A 23 -25.44 21.95 -31.12
CA THR A 23 -26.89 21.99 -31.34
C THR A 23 -27.30 23.34 -31.90
N ASN A 24 -28.08 23.33 -32.98
CA ASN A 24 -28.72 24.55 -33.48
C ASN A 24 -29.92 24.91 -32.59
N ILE A 25 -29.79 26.01 -31.85
CA ILE A 25 -30.83 26.53 -30.97
C ILE A 25 -31.67 27.65 -31.62
N HIS A 26 -31.39 28.00 -32.88
CA HIS A 26 -32.16 29.02 -33.59
C HIS A 26 -33.60 28.52 -33.80
N PRO A 27 -34.63 29.33 -33.49
CA PRO A 27 -36.00 28.83 -33.42
C PRO A 27 -36.63 28.51 -34.78
N THR A 28 -36.12 29.08 -35.87
CA THR A 28 -36.82 29.07 -37.18
C THR A 28 -35.91 28.89 -38.40
N LEU A 29 -34.58 28.88 -38.24
CA LEU A 29 -33.64 28.87 -39.36
C LEU A 29 -32.56 27.81 -39.12
N GLU A 30 -32.15 27.15 -40.18
CA GLU A 30 -30.96 26.31 -40.19
C GLU A 30 -29.73 27.18 -39.90
N SER A 31 -28.68 26.57 -39.34
CA SER A 31 -27.41 27.24 -39.09
C SER A 31 -26.28 26.50 -39.76
N ILE A 32 -25.34 27.24 -40.35
CA ILE A 32 -24.14 26.64 -40.94
C ILE A 32 -23.04 26.62 -39.86
N LEU A 33 -22.67 25.42 -39.43
CA LEU A 33 -21.48 25.20 -38.61
C LEU A 33 -20.26 25.36 -39.53
N LEU A 34 -19.49 26.42 -39.35
CA LEU A 34 -18.36 26.79 -40.20
C LEU A 34 -17.08 26.08 -39.78
N THR A 35 -16.80 26.04 -38.48
CA THR A 35 -15.63 25.33 -37.93
C THR A 35 -15.97 24.57 -36.65
N ALA A 36 -15.21 23.51 -36.41
CA ALA A 36 -15.16 22.78 -35.15
C ALA A 36 -13.69 22.44 -34.91
N VAL A 37 -13.14 22.89 -33.78
CA VAL A 37 -11.71 22.80 -33.48
C VAL A 37 -11.51 22.38 -32.03
N ASP A 38 -10.59 21.44 -31.84
CA ASP A 38 -10.06 21.05 -30.56
C ASP A 38 -8.52 21.12 -30.65
N PRO A 39 -7.87 22.15 -30.07
CA PRO A 39 -6.42 22.33 -30.16
C PRO A 39 -5.61 21.22 -29.48
N LEU A 40 -6.20 20.52 -28.51
CA LEU A 40 -5.54 19.46 -27.77
C LEU A 40 -5.65 18.13 -28.52
N LEU A 41 -6.78 17.90 -29.19
CA LEU A 41 -7.12 16.65 -29.87
C LEU A 41 -6.94 16.75 -31.40
N THR A 42 -5.84 17.35 -31.84
CA THR A 42 -5.53 17.53 -33.27
C THR A 42 -5.43 16.23 -34.08
N GLN A 43 -5.23 15.10 -33.39
CA GLN A 43 -5.21 13.76 -34.01
C GLN A 43 -6.61 13.19 -34.29
N CYS A 44 -7.67 13.84 -33.81
CA CYS A 44 -9.04 13.37 -34.00
C CYS A 44 -9.69 13.98 -35.25
N THR A 45 -10.18 13.09 -36.12
CA THR A 45 -10.94 13.48 -37.31
C THR A 45 -12.39 13.75 -36.94
N LEU A 46 -12.80 15.02 -36.95
CA LEU A 46 -14.19 15.41 -36.71
C LEU A 46 -15.05 15.08 -37.93
N THR A 47 -15.90 14.07 -37.79
CA THR A 47 -16.80 13.61 -38.86
C THR A 47 -18.26 13.74 -38.41
N PRO A 48 -19.14 14.42 -39.16
CA PRO A 48 -18.89 15.11 -40.43
C PRO A 48 -18.07 16.41 -40.28
N ALA A 49 -17.14 16.63 -41.21
CA ALA A 49 -16.27 17.81 -41.17
C ALA A 49 -17.05 19.09 -41.57
N PRO A 50 -16.92 20.20 -40.83
CA PRO A 50 -17.41 21.51 -41.25
C PRO A 50 -16.73 22.00 -42.55
N PRO A 51 -17.39 22.86 -43.35
CA PRO A 51 -18.69 23.47 -43.07
C PRO A 51 -19.87 22.52 -43.32
N LEU A 52 -20.90 22.56 -42.46
CA LEU A 52 -22.10 21.74 -42.61
C LEU A 52 -23.36 22.44 -42.08
N THR A 53 -24.50 22.15 -42.71
CA THR A 53 -25.80 22.71 -42.30
C THR A 53 -26.43 21.88 -41.19
N VAL A 54 -26.79 22.53 -40.08
CA VAL A 54 -27.51 21.93 -38.94
C VAL A 54 -28.95 22.44 -38.94
N GLN A 55 -29.89 21.51 -39.10
CA GLN A 55 -31.33 21.78 -39.13
C GLN A 55 -31.83 22.45 -37.84
N VAL A 56 -32.99 23.12 -37.91
CA VAL A 56 -33.64 23.72 -36.74
C VAL A 56 -33.87 22.66 -35.66
N GLY A 57 -33.33 22.86 -34.45
CA GLY A 57 -33.38 21.90 -33.36
C GLY A 57 -32.51 20.65 -33.55
N GLY A 58 -31.73 20.57 -34.63
CA GLY A 58 -30.80 19.49 -34.90
C GLY A 58 -29.48 19.62 -34.13
N SER A 59 -28.73 18.53 -34.05
CA SER A 59 -27.42 18.48 -33.42
C SER A 59 -26.45 17.63 -34.24
N VAL A 60 -25.18 18.05 -34.30
CA VAL A 60 -24.07 17.20 -34.76
C VAL A 60 -23.24 16.75 -33.56
N THR A 61 -22.81 15.49 -33.55
CA THR A 61 -22.03 14.92 -32.45
C THR A 61 -20.69 14.45 -32.96
N TYR A 62 -19.63 14.81 -32.24
CA TYR A 62 -18.26 14.39 -32.48
C TYR A 62 -17.79 13.47 -31.36
N GLN A 63 -17.00 12.46 -31.72
CA GLN A 63 -16.37 11.56 -30.76
C GLN A 63 -14.88 11.47 -31.07
N CYS A 64 -14.08 11.53 -30.01
CA CYS A 64 -12.63 11.43 -30.08
C CYS A 64 -12.14 10.55 -28.95
N ALA A 65 -11.27 9.60 -29.27
CA ALA A 65 -10.67 8.69 -28.30
C ALA A 65 -9.17 8.95 -28.27
N PHE A 66 -8.64 9.30 -27.09
CA PHE A 66 -7.22 9.56 -26.90
C PHE A 66 -6.63 8.53 -25.92
N PRO A 67 -5.77 7.60 -26.38
CA PRO A 67 -5.14 6.62 -25.51
C PRO A 67 -4.05 7.27 -24.66
N LEU A 68 -4.10 7.02 -23.35
CA LEU A 68 -3.09 7.41 -22.37
C LEU A 68 -2.39 6.17 -21.85
N ALA A 69 -1.14 5.97 -22.27
CA ALA A 69 -0.36 4.81 -21.87
C ALA A 69 0.17 4.89 -20.43
N SER A 70 0.41 6.09 -19.90
CA SER A 70 0.94 6.34 -18.56
C SER A 70 0.53 7.70 -18.00
N TYR A 71 0.85 7.93 -16.72
CA TYR A 71 0.71 9.23 -16.08
C TYR A 71 1.53 10.31 -16.79
N GLU A 72 2.77 10.02 -17.18
CA GLU A 72 3.63 10.93 -17.93
C GLU A 72 3.05 11.27 -19.30
N ALA A 73 2.34 10.34 -19.96
CA ALA A 73 1.61 10.64 -21.19
C ALA A 73 0.43 11.59 -20.95
N CYS A 74 -0.25 11.49 -19.80
CA CYS A 74 -1.31 12.41 -19.37
C CYS A 74 -0.74 13.80 -19.08
N LEU A 75 0.40 13.88 -18.38
CA LEU A 75 1.17 15.10 -18.16
C LEU A 75 1.57 15.78 -19.47
N ALA A 76 2.17 15.01 -20.38
CA ALA A 76 2.61 15.51 -21.68
C ALA A 76 1.44 16.05 -22.52
N LEU A 77 0.26 15.41 -22.43
CA LEU A 77 -0.96 15.94 -23.02
C LEU A 77 -1.36 17.27 -22.39
N GLY A 78 -1.31 17.39 -21.06
CA GLY A 78 -1.63 18.63 -20.36
C GLY A 78 -0.69 19.80 -20.68
N VAL A 79 0.58 19.55 -21.00
CA VAL A 79 1.53 20.59 -21.46
C VAL A 79 1.13 21.21 -22.80
N LEU A 80 0.32 20.51 -23.61
CA LEU A 80 -0.21 21.04 -24.87
C LEU A 80 -1.43 21.95 -24.66
N ASP A 81 -1.94 22.08 -23.44
CA ASP A 81 -3.01 23.01 -23.13
C ASP A 81 -2.53 24.46 -23.35
N THR A 82 -3.36 25.22 -24.06
CA THR A 82 -3.09 26.64 -24.36
C THR A 82 -3.41 27.56 -23.20
N ASN A 83 -4.04 27.06 -22.13
CA ASN A 83 -4.29 27.81 -20.92
C ASN A 83 -2.97 28.02 -20.13
N PRO A 84 -2.53 29.28 -19.92
CA PRO A 84 -1.25 29.58 -19.25
C PRO A 84 -1.24 29.23 -17.75
N SER A 85 -2.37 28.83 -17.17
CA SER A 85 -2.50 28.40 -15.78
C SER A 85 -2.48 26.87 -15.60
N THR A 86 -2.22 26.12 -16.68
CA THR A 86 -2.22 24.65 -16.69
C THR A 86 -1.01 24.08 -17.45
N PRO A 87 -0.45 22.93 -17.03
CA PRO A 87 -0.82 22.17 -15.85
C PRO A 87 -0.48 22.93 -14.56
N ASN A 88 -1.43 22.98 -13.62
CA ASN A 88 -1.23 23.54 -12.28
C ASN A 88 -0.57 22.49 -11.36
N GLU A 89 -0.34 22.85 -10.09
CA GLU A 89 0.27 21.95 -9.09
C GLU A 89 -0.52 20.64 -8.87
N ASP A 90 -1.83 20.65 -9.16
CA ASP A 90 -2.71 19.47 -9.14
C ASP A 90 -2.72 18.65 -10.45
N VAL A 91 -1.87 19.02 -11.41
CA VAL A 91 -1.76 18.42 -12.75
C VAL A 91 -3.12 18.32 -13.44
N THR A 92 -3.78 19.48 -13.55
CA THR A 92 -5.03 19.61 -14.31
C THR A 92 -4.81 20.37 -15.61
N PHE A 93 -5.47 19.94 -16.68
CA PHE A 93 -5.58 20.71 -17.94
C PHE A 93 -7.04 20.81 -18.36
N THR A 94 -7.39 21.83 -19.13
CA THR A 94 -8.75 22.03 -19.65
C THR A 94 -8.76 21.81 -21.15
N ASN A 95 -9.37 20.72 -21.58
CA ASN A 95 -9.62 20.56 -23.00
C ASN A 95 -10.75 21.50 -23.43
N VAL A 96 -10.51 22.39 -24.39
CA VAL A 96 -11.50 23.36 -24.89
C VAL A 96 -11.88 23.01 -26.33
N PHE A 97 -13.17 22.76 -26.53
CA PHE A 97 -13.76 22.55 -27.84
C PHE A 97 -14.44 23.84 -28.31
N GLY A 98 -14.00 24.37 -29.45
CA GLY A 98 -14.51 25.59 -30.05
C GLY A 98 -15.28 25.32 -31.34
N ILE A 99 -16.41 26.00 -31.52
CA ILE A 99 -17.17 25.99 -32.77
C ILE A 99 -17.47 27.41 -33.25
N THR A 100 -17.53 27.59 -34.58
CA THR A 100 -18.03 28.83 -35.19
C THR A 100 -19.20 28.53 -36.10
N TRP A 101 -20.20 29.40 -36.02
CA TRP A 101 -21.40 29.41 -36.84
C TRP A 101 -21.37 30.65 -37.74
N ASP A 102 -22.20 30.64 -38.77
CA ASP A 102 -22.54 31.84 -39.55
C ASP A 102 -23.00 33.05 -38.71
N SER A 103 -23.52 32.78 -37.51
CA SER A 103 -24.16 33.75 -36.61
C SER A 103 -23.40 34.00 -35.29
N GLY A 104 -22.27 33.34 -35.05
CA GLY A 104 -21.49 33.52 -33.81
C GLY A 104 -20.50 32.40 -33.52
N SER A 105 -20.04 32.31 -32.28
CA SER A 105 -19.16 31.24 -31.81
C SER A 105 -19.57 30.74 -30.44
N ALA A 106 -19.21 29.50 -30.13
CA ALA A 106 -19.39 28.90 -28.82
C ALA A 106 -18.18 28.05 -28.45
N GLN A 107 -17.95 27.89 -27.15
CA GLN A 107 -16.90 27.04 -26.60
C GLN A 107 -17.44 26.26 -25.40
N ASP A 108 -16.98 25.04 -25.24
CA ASP A 108 -17.20 24.22 -24.06
C ASP A 108 -15.89 23.57 -23.64
N GLY A 109 -15.77 23.23 -22.36
CA GLY A 109 -14.52 22.71 -21.81
C GLY A 109 -14.73 21.61 -20.78
N VAL A 110 -13.81 20.66 -20.76
CA VAL A 110 -13.72 19.63 -19.71
C VAL A 110 -12.36 19.72 -19.05
N ASN A 111 -12.36 19.83 -17.72
CA ASN A 111 -11.14 19.73 -16.95
C ASN A 111 -10.74 18.25 -16.85
N VAL A 112 -9.47 17.93 -17.08
CA VAL A 112 -8.89 16.62 -16.87
C VAL A 112 -7.82 16.76 -15.79
N ARG A 113 -7.99 16.04 -14.69
CA ARG A 113 -7.00 15.88 -13.63
C ARG A 113 -6.25 14.58 -13.88
N CYS A 114 -4.96 14.67 -14.18
CA CYS A 114 -4.09 13.50 -14.20
C CYS A 114 -3.70 13.19 -12.76
N GLY A 115 -4.20 12.11 -12.20
CA GLY A 115 -3.71 11.53 -10.96
C GLY A 115 -2.68 10.47 -11.28
N GLN A 116 -1.53 10.50 -10.61
CA GLN A 116 -0.62 9.37 -10.64
C GLN A 116 -1.33 8.16 -10.02
N GLU A 117 -1.29 6.99 -10.67
CA GLU A 117 -1.91 5.80 -10.09
C GLU A 117 -1.24 5.53 -8.74
N ARG A 118 -1.99 5.64 -7.63
CA ARG A 118 -1.55 5.15 -6.33
C ARG A 118 -1.40 3.64 -6.45
N ILE A 119 -0.17 3.19 -6.63
CA ILE A 119 0.08 1.76 -6.83
C ILE A 119 0.01 1.04 -5.47
N LEU A 120 0.39 1.75 -4.39
CA LEU A 120 0.30 1.24 -3.03
C LEU A 120 -0.76 1.99 -2.22
N SER A 121 -1.44 1.24 -1.35
CA SER A 121 -2.41 1.80 -0.41
C SER A 121 -1.76 2.01 0.96
N CYS A 122 -2.23 3.01 1.69
CA CYS A 122 -1.81 3.24 3.05
C CYS A 122 -2.57 2.29 4.00
N ASP A 123 -2.08 1.06 4.15
CA ASP A 123 -2.77 -0.02 4.88
C ASP A 123 -1.88 -0.74 5.91
N ASP A 124 -0.92 -0.01 6.50
CA ASP A 124 0.08 -0.53 7.43
C ASP A 124 0.89 -1.74 6.88
N THR A 125 0.94 -1.93 5.55
CA THR A 125 1.82 -2.92 4.93
C THR A 125 3.28 -2.57 5.23
N ILE A 126 4.06 -3.59 5.56
CA ILE A 126 5.49 -3.49 5.80
C ILE A 126 6.23 -3.83 4.53
N TYR A 127 6.89 -2.84 3.94
CA TYR A 127 7.80 -3.00 2.82
C TYR A 127 9.23 -3.10 3.35
N VAL A 128 9.98 -4.05 2.79
CA VAL A 128 11.40 -4.21 3.10
C VAL A 128 12.16 -4.28 1.79
N SER A 129 13.08 -3.33 1.56
CA SER A 129 14.07 -3.49 0.50
C SER A 129 15.27 -4.28 1.00
N THR A 130 15.96 -4.96 0.10
CA THR A 130 17.27 -5.57 0.38
C THR A 130 18.17 -5.39 -0.84
N ALA A 131 19.49 -5.37 -0.62
CA ALA A 131 20.49 -5.48 -1.67
C ALA A 131 21.55 -6.52 -1.28
N SER A 132 22.23 -7.07 -2.29
CA SER A 132 23.41 -7.90 -2.05
C SER A 132 24.62 -7.02 -1.73
N SER A 133 25.70 -7.64 -1.25
CA SER A 133 27.00 -6.97 -1.11
C SER A 133 28.08 -7.56 -1.99
N SER A 134 28.95 -6.71 -2.51
CA SER A 134 30.26 -7.14 -3.03
C SER A 134 31.14 -7.72 -1.92
N SER A 135 32.26 -8.35 -2.29
CA SER A 135 33.27 -8.81 -1.34
C SER A 135 33.89 -7.68 -0.51
N GLY A 136 33.82 -6.43 -1.00
CA GLY A 136 34.24 -5.23 -0.27
C GLY A 136 33.18 -4.66 0.67
N GLY A 137 32.01 -5.31 0.79
CA GLY A 137 30.90 -4.83 1.62
C GLY A 137 30.11 -3.68 1.00
N LEU A 138 30.32 -3.35 -0.28
CA LEU A 138 29.55 -2.32 -0.99
C LEU A 138 28.23 -2.88 -1.52
N PRO A 139 27.13 -2.10 -1.53
CA PRO A 139 25.85 -2.51 -2.10
C PRO A 139 25.99 -2.87 -3.58
N VAL A 140 25.40 -3.99 -4.00
CA VAL A 140 25.32 -4.41 -5.40
C VAL A 140 23.92 -4.86 -5.76
N GLY A 141 23.49 -4.49 -6.98
CA GLY A 141 22.20 -4.89 -7.51
C GLY A 141 22.09 -6.40 -7.79
N PRO A 142 20.87 -6.90 -8.03
CA PRO A 142 19.62 -6.15 -7.97
C PRO A 142 19.17 -5.87 -6.53
N SER A 143 18.52 -4.74 -6.31
CA SER A 143 17.73 -4.53 -5.10
C SER A 143 16.38 -5.24 -5.24
N ARG A 144 15.89 -5.81 -4.14
CA ARG A 144 14.63 -6.57 -4.08
C ARG A 144 13.67 -5.91 -3.13
N LEU A 145 12.42 -5.74 -3.55
CA LEU A 145 11.34 -5.25 -2.71
C LEU A 145 10.51 -6.44 -2.20
N TYR A 146 10.32 -6.52 -0.90
CA TYR A 146 9.49 -7.51 -0.23
C TYR A 146 8.35 -6.85 0.53
N VAL A 147 7.29 -7.64 0.73
CA VAL A 147 6.30 -7.41 1.78
C VAL A 147 6.60 -8.37 2.92
N PHE A 148 6.77 -7.85 4.14
CA PHE A 148 6.93 -8.65 5.35
C PHE A 148 5.56 -8.88 6.00
N ASP A 149 5.24 -10.14 6.27
CA ASP A 149 4.06 -10.51 7.05
C ASP A 149 4.49 -10.92 8.48
N PRO A 150 4.19 -10.12 9.51
CA PRO A 150 4.57 -10.44 10.89
C PRO A 150 3.79 -11.63 11.46
N ALA A 151 2.62 -11.98 10.91
CA ALA A 151 1.81 -13.10 11.38
C ALA A 151 2.43 -14.46 10.98
N THR A 152 2.99 -14.54 9.78
CA THR A 152 3.64 -15.75 9.25
C THR A 152 5.16 -15.69 9.34
N SER A 153 5.72 -14.51 9.63
CA SER A 153 7.16 -14.25 9.68
C SER A 153 7.85 -14.54 8.34
N THR A 154 7.22 -14.15 7.23
CA THR A 154 7.71 -14.42 5.88
C THR A 154 7.90 -13.15 5.07
N LEU A 155 8.86 -13.17 4.15
CA LEU A 155 9.06 -12.14 3.12
C LEU A 155 8.50 -12.63 1.79
N ALA A 156 7.57 -11.88 1.21
CA ALA A 156 7.00 -12.14 -0.12
C ALA A 156 7.57 -11.15 -1.14
N LEU A 157 8.34 -11.66 -2.11
CA LEU A 157 8.95 -10.84 -3.17
C LEU A 157 7.86 -10.15 -4.00
N GLN A 158 7.94 -8.83 -4.13
CA GLN A 158 7.10 -8.04 -5.01
C GLN A 158 7.78 -7.81 -6.37
N GLY A 159 9.09 -7.58 -6.36
CA GLY A 159 9.93 -7.58 -7.55
C GLY A 159 11.31 -6.98 -7.29
N GLU A 160 12.00 -6.62 -8.37
CA GLU A 160 13.42 -6.29 -8.35
C GLU A 160 13.74 -5.06 -9.22
N ALA A 161 14.74 -4.29 -8.79
CA ALA A 161 15.35 -3.23 -9.59
C ALA A 161 16.82 -3.60 -9.89
N SER A 162 17.28 -3.28 -11.09
CA SER A 162 18.66 -3.57 -11.50
C SER A 162 19.72 -2.78 -10.72
N VAL A 163 19.34 -1.63 -10.16
CA VAL A 163 20.22 -0.77 -9.36
C VAL A 163 20.14 -1.13 -7.86
N PRO A 164 21.27 -1.07 -7.13
CA PRO A 164 21.21 -1.11 -5.68
C PRO A 164 20.61 0.20 -5.16
N TYR A 165 19.65 0.08 -4.26
CA TYR A 165 19.05 1.18 -3.53
C TYR A 165 18.80 0.81 -2.07
N ASN A 166 18.78 1.84 -1.24
CA ASN A 166 18.46 1.82 0.19
C ASN A 166 17.72 3.13 0.53
N ALA A 167 17.63 3.52 1.80
CA ALA A 167 16.88 4.72 2.22
C ALA A 167 15.41 4.67 1.76
N LEU A 168 14.73 3.54 1.94
CA LEU A 168 13.38 3.30 1.44
C LEU A 168 12.34 4.02 2.31
N ALA A 169 11.36 4.67 1.68
CA ALA A 169 10.27 5.30 2.40
C ALA A 169 8.96 5.27 1.61
N PHE A 170 7.83 5.19 2.30
CA PHE A 170 6.49 5.24 1.69
C PHE A 170 5.94 6.66 1.71
N ASN A 171 5.54 7.18 0.55
CA ASN A 171 4.88 8.47 0.45
C ASN A 171 3.35 8.31 0.45
N HIS A 172 2.71 8.78 1.52
CA HIS A 172 1.25 8.72 1.69
C HIS A 172 0.47 9.67 0.79
N VAL A 173 1.13 10.68 0.22
CA VAL A 173 0.50 11.65 -0.68
C VAL A 173 0.18 11.01 -2.04
N ASP A 174 1.13 10.25 -2.60
CA ASP A 174 1.05 9.70 -3.96
C ASP A 174 1.03 8.17 -4.04
N GLY A 175 1.24 7.44 -2.92
CA GLY A 175 1.20 5.98 -2.89
C GLY A 175 2.39 5.31 -3.57
N PHE A 176 3.54 5.98 -3.66
CA PHE A 176 4.81 5.41 -4.12
C PHE A 176 5.78 5.16 -2.98
N LEU A 177 6.73 4.27 -3.22
CA LEU A 177 7.95 4.20 -2.44
C LEU A 177 9.00 5.12 -3.07
N TYR A 178 9.85 5.70 -2.24
CA TYR A 178 11.00 6.49 -2.65
C TYR A 178 12.25 5.95 -1.99
N ALA A 179 13.37 6.07 -2.68
CA ALA A 179 14.65 5.52 -2.22
C ALA A 179 15.82 6.33 -2.79
N ILE A 180 17.02 6.00 -2.31
CA ILE A 180 18.27 6.48 -2.89
C ILE A 180 19.00 5.30 -3.53
N ALA A 181 19.14 5.34 -4.85
CA ALA A 181 20.02 4.44 -5.57
C ALA A 181 21.47 4.86 -5.33
N SER A 182 22.26 3.96 -4.75
CA SER A 182 23.69 4.15 -4.52
C SER A 182 24.39 2.80 -4.47
N ASP A 183 25.46 2.66 -5.24
CA ASP A 183 26.43 1.57 -5.13
C ASP A 183 27.64 1.97 -4.26
N SER A 184 27.60 3.17 -3.66
CA SER A 184 28.71 3.79 -2.92
C SER A 184 29.99 3.98 -3.76
N VAL A 185 29.85 4.04 -5.08
CA VAL A 185 30.95 4.28 -6.04
C VAL A 185 30.60 5.41 -7.01
N THR A 186 29.35 5.44 -7.47
CA THR A 186 28.79 6.43 -8.37
C THR A 186 27.91 7.43 -7.63
N PRO A 187 27.72 8.66 -8.16
CA PRO A 187 26.86 9.65 -7.54
C PRO A 187 25.44 9.10 -7.28
N PRO A 188 24.89 9.31 -6.08
CA PRO A 188 23.57 8.79 -5.73
C PRO A 188 22.47 9.43 -6.57
N THR A 189 21.42 8.66 -6.84
CA THR A 189 20.24 9.13 -7.57
C THR A 189 19.01 8.95 -6.70
N PHE A 190 18.17 9.98 -6.62
CA PHE A 190 16.86 9.87 -5.99
C PHE A 190 15.91 9.14 -6.95
N ILE A 191 15.29 8.07 -6.47
CA ILE A 191 14.47 7.18 -7.28
C ILE A 191 13.08 7.02 -6.68
N ARG A 192 12.13 6.70 -7.54
CA ARG A 192 10.79 6.26 -7.21
C ARG A 192 10.70 4.76 -7.46
N VAL A 193 10.08 4.02 -6.54
CA VAL A 193 9.88 2.57 -6.60
C VAL A 193 8.38 2.28 -6.59
N ASP A 194 7.91 1.48 -7.54
CA ASP A 194 6.51 1.08 -7.64
C ASP A 194 6.18 -0.18 -6.81
N ALA A 195 4.90 -0.57 -6.80
CA ALA A 195 4.44 -1.76 -6.08
C ALA A 195 5.02 -3.09 -6.58
N ASN A 196 5.55 -3.12 -7.80
CA ASN A 196 6.19 -4.28 -8.38
C ASN A 196 7.72 -4.24 -8.14
N GLY A 197 8.21 -3.32 -7.31
CA GLY A 197 9.63 -3.15 -7.03
C GLY A 197 10.44 -2.57 -8.18
N SER A 198 9.79 -2.07 -9.24
CA SER A 198 10.49 -1.41 -10.35
C SER A 198 10.89 0.01 -9.95
N ALA A 199 12.12 0.39 -10.28
CA ALA A 199 12.67 1.69 -9.94
C ALA A 199 12.82 2.60 -11.17
N THR A 200 12.45 3.87 -11.02
CA THR A 200 12.67 4.93 -12.01
C THR A 200 13.40 6.10 -11.38
N ALA A 201 14.40 6.64 -12.06
CA ALA A 201 15.10 7.83 -11.61
C ALA A 201 14.18 9.06 -11.61
N VAL A 202 14.22 9.84 -10.54
CA VAL A 202 13.56 11.15 -10.44
C VAL A 202 14.57 12.24 -10.78
N ALA A 203 15.68 12.30 -10.04
CA ALA A 203 16.78 13.24 -10.28
C ALA A 203 18.09 12.74 -9.62
N PRO A 204 19.27 13.21 -10.08
CA PRO A 204 20.50 13.07 -9.31
C PRO A 204 20.36 13.71 -7.93
N LEU A 205 20.89 13.07 -6.88
CA LEU A 205 20.80 13.60 -5.53
C LEU A 205 21.94 14.58 -5.26
N VAL A 206 21.58 15.82 -4.92
CA VAL A 206 22.55 16.88 -4.58
C VAL A 206 22.62 17.02 -3.07
N SER A 207 23.80 16.83 -2.48
CA SER A 207 24.01 17.00 -1.04
C SER A 207 25.46 17.40 -0.74
N GLY A 208 25.73 17.75 0.51
CA GLY A 208 27.07 17.95 1.06
C GLY A 208 27.81 16.65 1.36
N ALA A 209 27.14 15.50 1.32
CA ALA A 209 27.80 14.21 1.42
C ALA A 209 28.63 13.90 0.16
N ALA A 210 29.63 13.04 0.30
CA ALA A 210 30.44 12.62 -0.84
C ALA A 210 29.60 11.88 -1.89
N ASN A 211 29.99 11.94 -3.16
CA ASN A 211 29.31 11.20 -4.23
C ASN A 211 29.36 9.67 -4.02
N THR A 212 30.28 9.15 -3.22
CA THR A 212 30.43 7.72 -2.90
C THR A 212 29.78 7.35 -1.57
N ALA A 213 28.94 8.23 -1.02
CA ALA A 213 28.42 8.08 0.32
C ALA A 213 27.36 6.98 0.42
N ALA A 214 27.25 6.39 1.62
CA ALA A 214 26.38 5.26 1.90
C ALA A 214 25.08 5.76 2.55
N TRP A 215 23.96 5.48 1.91
CA TRP A 215 22.63 5.88 2.37
C TRP A 215 22.00 4.75 3.16
N ALA A 216 21.64 5.03 4.42
CA ALA A 216 21.19 4.01 5.37
C ALA A 216 19.68 4.01 5.54
N ALA A 217 19.07 5.17 5.76
CA ALA A 217 17.68 5.29 6.19
C ALA A 217 16.88 6.26 5.31
N GLY A 218 15.59 5.98 5.16
CA GLY A 218 14.65 6.81 4.43
C GLY A 218 13.37 7.06 5.24
N ALA A 219 12.79 8.26 5.11
CA ALA A 219 11.43 8.48 5.57
C ALA A 219 10.70 9.53 4.74
N VAL A 220 9.37 9.57 4.82
CA VAL A 220 8.56 10.66 4.26
C VAL A 220 7.90 11.41 5.40
N LEU A 221 7.98 12.73 5.36
CA LEU A 221 7.32 13.62 6.31
C LEU A 221 5.85 13.84 5.94
N GLU A 222 5.06 14.38 6.87
CA GLU A 222 3.62 14.60 6.70
C GLU A 222 3.25 15.40 5.43
N ASP A 223 4.14 16.32 5.00
CA ASP A 223 3.96 17.13 3.79
C ASP A 223 4.33 16.42 2.49
N GLY A 224 4.67 15.13 2.54
CA GLY A 224 5.04 14.32 1.38
C GLY A 224 6.49 14.52 0.91
N THR A 225 7.32 15.29 1.64
CA THR A 225 8.74 15.40 1.33
C THR A 225 9.53 14.21 1.86
N PHE A 226 10.54 13.78 1.10
CA PHE A 226 11.41 12.67 1.45
C PHE A 226 12.57 13.14 2.32
N LEU A 227 13.03 12.29 3.23
CA LEU A 227 14.25 12.41 4.01
C LEU A 227 15.15 11.21 3.73
N GLY A 228 16.38 11.46 3.29
CA GLY A 228 17.43 10.45 3.20
C GLY A 228 18.50 10.71 4.24
N PHE A 229 18.99 9.65 4.89
CA PHE A 229 20.11 9.73 5.81
C PHE A 229 21.31 8.96 5.30
N GLU A 230 22.41 9.69 5.17
CA GLU A 230 23.72 9.18 4.80
C GLU A 230 24.53 8.90 6.08
N ILE A 231 25.13 7.71 6.19
CA ILE A 231 25.68 7.20 7.46
C ILE A 231 27.18 7.45 7.67
N THR A 232 27.91 7.88 6.64
CA THR A 232 29.38 8.06 6.68
C THR A 232 29.75 9.41 7.26
N SER A 233 29.06 10.47 6.86
CA SER A 233 29.19 11.83 7.37
C SER A 233 27.90 12.36 8.01
N ASN A 234 26.90 11.50 8.20
CA ASN A 234 25.67 11.79 8.95
C ASN A 234 24.80 12.91 8.35
N HIS A 235 24.74 13.01 7.03
CA HIS A 235 23.86 13.99 6.38
C HIS A 235 22.41 13.51 6.38
N LEU A 236 21.50 14.33 6.89
CA LEU A 236 20.06 14.17 6.76
C LEU A 236 19.57 15.18 5.73
N VAL A 237 19.16 14.66 4.57
CA VAL A 237 18.83 15.44 3.38
C VAL A 237 17.34 15.35 3.12
N ARG A 238 16.68 16.51 3.03
CA ARG A 238 15.26 16.60 2.67
C ARG A 238 15.11 16.90 1.19
N VAL A 239 14.23 16.17 0.52
CA VAL A 239 14.07 16.20 -0.93
C VAL A 239 12.60 16.39 -1.30
N ASN A 240 12.35 17.25 -2.29
CA ASN A 240 11.04 17.36 -2.92
C ASN A 240 10.77 16.12 -3.78
N THR A 241 9.72 15.36 -3.48
CA THR A 241 9.40 14.07 -4.11
C THR A 241 8.99 14.19 -5.58
N SER A 242 8.47 15.36 -6.00
CA SER A 242 8.05 15.62 -7.38
C SER A 242 9.20 16.03 -8.29
N THR A 243 10.14 16.83 -7.79
CA THR A 243 11.24 17.40 -8.59
C THR A 243 12.60 16.76 -8.33
N GLY A 244 12.76 16.06 -7.20
CA GLY A 244 14.05 15.57 -6.71
C GLY A 244 14.97 16.68 -6.19
N ALA A 245 14.48 17.92 -6.05
CA ALA A 245 15.28 19.03 -5.54
C ALA A 245 15.56 18.89 -4.04
N THR A 246 16.82 19.07 -3.65
CA THR A 246 17.23 19.13 -2.25
C THR A 246 16.72 20.42 -1.60
N LEU A 247 15.94 20.26 -0.54
CA LEU A 247 15.32 21.34 0.23
C LEU A 247 16.20 21.76 1.42
N THR A 248 16.73 20.77 2.16
CA THR A 248 17.63 21.00 3.29
C THR A 248 18.67 19.89 3.37
N ASP A 249 19.80 20.21 3.96
CA ASP A 249 20.89 19.26 4.24
C ASP A 249 21.52 19.66 5.58
N VAL A 250 21.39 18.80 6.58
CA VAL A 250 21.89 19.02 7.95
C VAL A 250 22.68 17.81 8.43
N VAL A 251 23.66 18.02 9.30
CA VAL A 251 24.47 16.93 9.87
C VAL A 251 23.93 16.53 11.24
N VAL A 252 23.69 15.22 11.44
CA VAL A 252 23.17 14.65 12.69
C VAL A 252 24.28 14.01 13.51
N GLY A 253 24.80 14.73 14.50
CA GLY A 253 25.86 14.21 15.37
C GLY A 253 27.14 13.82 14.60
N THR A 254 27.79 12.74 15.01
CA THR A 254 28.95 12.16 14.33
C THR A 254 28.80 10.64 14.25
N PRO A 255 29.51 9.92 13.35
CA PRO A 255 29.42 8.45 13.26
C PRO A 255 29.74 7.71 14.58
N GLN A 256 30.49 8.33 15.50
CA GLN A 256 30.84 7.79 16.82
C GLN A 256 29.75 8.02 17.88
N THR A 257 28.85 8.98 17.66
CA THR A 257 27.81 9.39 18.62
C THR A 257 26.40 9.06 18.13
N PHE A 258 26.22 8.97 16.82
CA PHE A 258 24.95 8.73 16.17
C PHE A 258 25.17 7.83 14.96
N ARG A 259 24.59 6.63 15.01
CA ARG A 259 24.62 5.68 13.90
C ARG A 259 23.35 4.85 13.87
N VAL A 260 22.47 5.17 12.93
CA VAL A 260 21.22 4.45 12.68
C VAL A 260 21.31 3.73 11.35
N ALA A 261 20.82 2.48 11.30
CA ALA A 261 20.68 1.77 10.04
C ALA A 261 19.33 2.08 9.37
N ASP A 262 18.30 2.40 10.16
CA ASP A 262 17.03 2.93 9.67
C ASP A 262 16.32 3.80 10.74
N PHE A 263 15.34 4.62 10.33
CA PHE A 263 14.37 5.31 11.16
C PHE A 263 12.99 5.41 10.49
N ALA A 264 11.96 5.61 11.29
CA ALA A 264 10.61 5.89 10.79
C ALA A 264 10.06 7.18 11.40
N VAL A 265 9.18 7.87 10.67
CA VAL A 265 8.50 9.08 11.18
C VAL A 265 7.32 8.66 12.05
N ASN A 266 7.27 9.20 13.26
CA ASN A 266 6.13 9.03 14.13
C ASN A 266 4.96 9.91 13.63
N PRO A 267 3.80 9.33 13.29
CA PRO A 267 2.70 10.07 12.69
C PRO A 267 1.96 11.00 13.67
N VAL A 268 2.25 10.90 14.97
CA VAL A 268 1.62 11.72 16.01
C VAL A 268 2.38 13.02 16.26
N ASN A 269 3.71 13.00 16.16
CA ASN A 269 4.56 14.15 16.51
C ASN A 269 5.55 14.59 15.43
N GLY A 270 5.61 13.87 14.29
CA GLY A 270 6.45 14.20 13.15
C GLY A 270 7.96 14.03 13.38
N LEU A 271 8.39 13.43 14.49
CA LEU A 271 9.81 13.17 14.77
C LEU A 271 10.23 11.80 14.22
N LEU A 272 11.53 11.64 13.92
CA LEU A 272 12.08 10.36 13.48
C LEU A 272 12.45 9.52 14.70
N TYR A 273 12.15 8.23 14.67
CA TYR A 273 12.62 7.27 15.67
C TYR A 273 13.44 6.18 14.99
N GLY A 274 14.61 5.91 15.56
CA GLY A 274 15.52 4.87 15.09
C GLY A 274 16.22 4.16 16.24
N PHE A 275 17.12 3.24 15.91
CA PHE A 275 18.00 2.60 16.87
C PHE A 275 19.43 3.08 16.68
N ASN A 276 19.93 3.88 17.61
CA ASN A 276 21.31 4.36 17.61
C ASN A 276 22.26 3.23 18.04
N SER A 277 22.86 2.57 17.05
CA SER A 277 23.81 1.48 17.26
C SER A 277 25.11 1.94 17.93
N ALA A 278 25.46 3.23 17.86
CA ALA A 278 26.64 3.76 18.55
C ALA A 278 26.45 3.77 20.07
N THR A 279 25.23 4.06 20.54
CA THR A 279 24.90 4.16 21.98
C THR A 279 24.02 3.02 22.48
N GLN A 280 23.61 2.10 21.61
CA GLN A 280 22.72 0.96 21.88
C GLN A 280 21.38 1.38 22.52
N ARG A 281 20.78 2.42 21.95
CA ARG A 281 19.55 3.05 22.45
C ARG A 281 18.58 3.35 21.32
N VAL A 282 17.29 3.32 21.61
CA VAL A 282 16.30 4.02 20.78
C VAL A 282 16.60 5.52 20.84
N THR A 283 16.53 6.19 19.70
CA THR A 283 16.81 7.62 19.56
C THR A 283 15.65 8.32 18.86
N VAL A 284 15.47 9.59 19.21
CA VAL A 284 14.55 10.51 18.53
C VAL A 284 15.36 11.55 17.79
N VAL A 285 15.01 11.86 16.54
CA VAL A 285 15.68 12.88 15.72
C VAL A 285 14.66 13.92 15.28
N ASN A 286 15.02 15.18 15.39
CA ASN A 286 14.28 16.28 14.80
C ASN A 286 14.63 16.37 13.31
N PRO A 287 13.66 16.12 12.39
CA PRO A 287 13.94 16.06 10.96
C PRO A 287 14.29 17.42 10.34
N VAL A 288 13.95 18.53 11.01
CA VAL A 288 14.22 19.89 10.52
C VAL A 288 15.59 20.38 11.00
N LEU A 289 15.91 20.14 12.27
CA LEU A 289 17.12 20.67 12.90
C LEU A 289 18.32 19.72 12.81
N GLY A 290 18.11 18.44 12.54
CA GLY A 290 19.16 17.43 12.59
C GLY A 290 19.70 17.17 14.00
N THR A 291 18.96 17.55 15.05
CA THR A 291 19.31 17.25 16.44
C THR A 291 18.71 15.92 16.87
N PHE A 292 19.41 15.17 17.72
CA PHE A 292 18.92 13.89 18.23
C PHE A 292 18.98 13.82 19.75
N THR A 293 18.19 12.92 20.33
CA THR A 293 18.19 12.62 21.76
C THR A 293 17.92 11.14 21.94
N ASP A 294 18.88 10.45 22.56
CA ASP A 294 18.70 9.06 22.94
C ASP A 294 17.78 8.93 24.16
N PHE A 295 17.11 7.78 24.26
CA PHE A 295 16.43 7.39 25.49
C PHE A 295 17.43 7.27 26.64
N LEU A 296 16.99 7.60 27.86
CA LEU A 296 17.89 7.75 29.01
C LEU A 296 18.72 6.48 29.29
N LEU A 297 18.08 5.31 29.24
CA LEU A 297 18.70 4.02 29.55
C LEU A 297 19.03 3.27 28.26
N PRO A 298 20.13 2.47 28.24
CA PRO A 298 20.37 1.51 27.18
C PRO A 298 19.14 0.65 26.91
N THR A 299 18.89 0.38 25.63
CA THR A 299 17.76 -0.46 25.24
C THR A 299 17.93 -1.86 25.82
N LEU A 300 16.87 -2.36 26.45
CA LEU A 300 16.77 -3.76 26.85
C LEU A 300 16.08 -4.56 25.74
N ILE A 301 16.67 -5.67 25.31
CA ILE A 301 16.06 -6.66 24.42
C ILE A 301 15.64 -7.85 25.25
N ASN A 302 14.32 -8.08 25.38
CA ASN A 302 13.74 -9.13 26.24
C ASN A 302 14.32 -9.11 27.67
N GLY A 303 14.47 -7.91 28.23
CA GLY A 303 14.98 -7.70 29.60
C GLY A 303 16.50 -7.64 29.75
N ASN A 304 17.28 -7.91 28.70
CA ASN A 304 18.75 -7.87 28.74
C ASN A 304 19.31 -6.65 28.00
N PRO A 305 20.39 -6.00 28.47
CA PRO A 305 21.00 -4.88 27.76
C PRO A 305 21.38 -5.24 26.32
N SER A 306 21.09 -4.33 25.38
CA SER A 306 21.50 -4.46 23.99
C SER A 306 23.01 -4.29 23.86
N VAL A 307 23.67 -5.20 23.15
CA VAL A 307 25.12 -5.15 22.91
C VAL A 307 25.41 -5.41 21.45
N GLY A 308 25.94 -4.40 20.76
CA GLY A 308 26.38 -4.49 19.37
C GLY A 308 25.26 -4.72 18.34
N ASN A 309 24.00 -4.50 18.72
CA ASN A 309 22.87 -4.70 17.80
C ASN A 309 22.73 -3.57 16.79
N SER A 310 22.02 -3.89 15.71
CA SER A 310 21.54 -2.95 14.71
C SER A 310 20.09 -3.27 14.35
N MET A 311 19.25 -2.24 14.27
CA MET A 311 17.90 -2.34 13.71
C MET A 311 17.96 -1.79 12.30
N VAL A 312 17.88 -2.69 11.32
CA VAL A 312 18.05 -2.40 9.89
C VAL A 312 16.77 -1.91 9.23
N SER A 313 15.64 -2.00 9.92
CA SER A 313 14.38 -1.46 9.42
C SER A 313 13.55 -0.94 10.58
N ALA A 314 12.84 0.16 10.38
CA ALA A 314 11.98 0.81 11.35
C ALA A 314 10.60 1.09 10.77
N PHE A 315 9.56 0.95 11.59
CA PHE A 315 8.17 1.08 11.12
C PHE A 315 7.30 1.72 12.20
N PHE A 316 6.39 2.61 11.79
CA PHE A 316 5.31 3.08 12.63
C PHE A 316 3.97 2.61 12.08
N THR A 317 3.07 2.17 12.96
CA THR A 317 1.65 2.12 12.61
C THR A 317 1.06 3.52 12.60
N THR A 318 -0.09 3.67 11.95
CA THR A 318 -0.95 4.87 12.06
C THR A 318 -1.32 5.27 13.50
N ALA A 319 -1.32 4.31 14.44
CA ALA A 319 -1.55 4.56 15.86
C ALA A 319 -0.31 5.07 16.62
N GLY A 320 0.86 5.13 15.97
CA GLY A 320 2.11 5.55 16.59
C GLY A 320 2.84 4.45 17.37
N ASP A 321 2.55 3.17 17.11
CA ASP A 321 3.34 2.06 17.65
C ASP A 321 4.61 1.85 16.80
N LEU A 322 5.78 1.78 17.44
CA LEU A 322 7.07 1.60 16.78
C LEU A 322 7.51 0.14 16.76
N TYR A 323 8.03 -0.29 15.61
CA TYR A 323 8.61 -1.60 15.38
C TYR A 323 9.97 -1.51 14.73
N PHE A 324 10.76 -2.55 14.94
CA PHE A 324 12.06 -2.72 14.30
C PHE A 324 12.20 -4.11 13.71
N TYR A 325 12.94 -4.21 12.60
CA TYR A 325 13.54 -5.46 12.14
C TYR A 325 15.05 -5.35 12.31
N GLY A 326 15.69 -6.35 12.92
CA GLY A 326 17.10 -6.22 13.29
C GLY A 326 17.74 -7.47 13.84
N THR A 327 18.94 -7.27 14.38
CA THR A 327 19.79 -8.32 14.93
C THR A 327 19.40 -8.66 16.37
N THR A 328 20.06 -9.66 16.97
CA THR A 328 19.84 -10.07 18.37
C THR A 328 21.14 -10.03 19.16
N ASN A 329 21.07 -9.98 20.50
CA ASN A 329 22.26 -10.11 21.36
C ASN A 329 23.04 -11.43 21.13
N ARG A 330 22.39 -12.46 20.59
CA ARG A 330 23.02 -13.75 20.28
C ARG A 330 23.73 -13.73 18.92
N ASP A 331 23.23 -12.93 18.00
CA ASP A 331 23.72 -12.81 16.63
C ASP A 331 23.52 -11.38 16.13
N ASN A 332 24.62 -10.63 16.10
CA ASN A 332 24.67 -9.24 15.68
C ASN A 332 25.03 -9.07 14.19
N VAL A 333 25.10 -10.17 13.44
CA VAL A 333 25.39 -10.17 12.00
C VAL A 333 24.12 -10.48 11.21
N LEU A 334 23.26 -11.36 11.74
CA LEU A 334 21.99 -11.73 11.12
C LEU A 334 20.84 -10.86 11.61
N ALA A 335 20.41 -9.92 10.77
CA ALA A 335 19.18 -9.18 10.98
C ALA A 335 17.97 -10.03 10.54
N ASN A 336 17.29 -10.66 11.50
CA ASN A 336 16.21 -11.61 11.22
C ASN A 336 15.08 -11.56 12.25
N THR A 337 15.07 -10.59 13.16
CA THR A 337 14.13 -10.56 14.28
C THR A 337 13.30 -9.28 14.24
N PHE A 338 11.99 -9.44 14.40
CA PHE A 338 11.01 -8.35 14.46
C PHE A 338 10.66 -8.03 15.92
N TYR A 339 10.69 -6.75 16.26
CA TYR A 339 10.55 -6.25 17.62
C TYR A 339 9.46 -5.18 17.70
N SER A 340 8.70 -5.17 18.80
CA SER A 340 7.95 -3.99 19.24
C SER A 340 8.83 -3.14 20.15
N ALA A 341 8.76 -1.82 20.02
CA ALA A 341 9.46 -0.88 20.89
C ALA A 341 8.51 -0.21 21.88
N ASN A 342 8.94 -0.10 23.14
CA ASN A 342 8.26 0.70 24.15
C ASN A 342 8.76 2.16 24.05
N LEU A 343 7.90 3.09 23.65
CA LEU A 343 8.26 4.50 23.46
C LEU A 343 8.43 5.31 24.76
N VAL A 344 8.26 4.69 25.93
CA VAL A 344 8.57 5.32 27.22
C VAL A 344 9.98 4.92 27.69
N THR A 345 10.36 3.65 27.50
CA THR A 345 11.62 3.10 28.03
C THR A 345 12.69 2.82 26.98
N GLY A 346 12.32 2.76 25.70
CA GLY A 346 13.20 2.34 24.61
C GLY A 346 13.49 0.82 24.60
N ALA A 347 12.77 0.03 25.41
CA ALA A 347 12.93 -1.42 25.47
C ALA A 347 12.28 -2.11 24.25
N LEU A 348 12.92 -3.19 23.78
CA LEU A 348 12.46 -4.02 22.68
C LEU A 348 11.97 -5.37 23.18
N THR A 349 10.82 -5.80 22.66
CA THR A 349 10.27 -7.14 22.90
C THR A 349 10.22 -7.87 21.57
N THR A 350 10.80 -9.07 21.51
CA THR A 350 10.72 -9.91 20.31
C THR A 350 9.28 -10.32 20.06
N ILE A 351 8.82 -10.04 18.84
CA ILE A 351 7.54 -10.48 18.34
C ILE A 351 7.73 -11.85 17.67
N THR A 352 8.61 -11.89 16.67
CA THR A 352 8.90 -13.08 15.88
C THR A 352 10.29 -13.02 15.25
N THR A 353 10.76 -14.16 14.72
CA THR A 353 11.99 -14.29 13.95
C THR A 353 11.64 -14.77 12.54
N GLY A 354 12.07 -14.01 11.53
CA GLY A 354 11.84 -14.27 10.12
C GLY A 354 13.12 -14.57 9.34
N PRO A 355 13.11 -14.40 8.00
CA PRO A 355 14.29 -14.57 7.17
C PRO A 355 15.36 -13.52 7.45
N ALA A 356 16.64 -13.88 7.30
CA ALA A 356 17.71 -12.89 7.39
C ALA A 356 17.67 -11.91 6.21
N THR A 357 17.88 -10.62 6.48
CA THR A 357 17.96 -9.56 5.47
C THR A 357 19.37 -8.94 5.46
N GLN A 358 19.73 -8.34 4.31
CA GLN A 358 21.02 -7.70 4.10
C GLN A 358 20.81 -6.38 3.35
N PHE A 359 21.57 -5.33 3.70
CA PHE A 359 21.36 -3.96 3.18
C PHE A 359 19.88 -3.62 3.11
N ALA A 360 19.22 -3.83 4.25
CA ALA A 360 17.79 -3.76 4.34
C ALA A 360 17.36 -2.40 4.82
N ASP A 361 16.15 -2.02 4.42
CA ASP A 361 15.49 -0.80 4.85
C ASP A 361 13.99 -1.04 4.90
N GLY A 362 13.32 -0.37 5.84
CA GLY A 362 11.91 -0.52 6.11
C GLY A 362 11.09 0.67 5.63
N ALA A 363 9.95 0.40 5.00
CA ALA A 363 8.97 1.42 4.73
C ALA A 363 7.56 0.94 5.11
N THR A 364 6.79 1.85 5.69
CA THR A 364 5.34 1.65 5.90
C THR A 364 4.65 3.00 5.82
N CYS A 365 3.36 2.99 5.48
CA CYS A 365 2.57 4.19 5.49
C CYS A 365 2.06 4.46 6.92
N ALA A 366 2.71 5.38 7.63
CA ALA A 366 2.37 5.70 9.01
C ALA A 366 1.30 6.79 9.15
N PHE A 367 0.97 7.55 8.10
CA PHE A 367 0.04 8.68 8.20
C PHE A 367 -1.40 8.28 7.88
N ASN A 368 -2.36 8.84 8.61
CA ASN A 368 -3.77 8.73 8.23
C ASN A 368 -4.01 9.59 6.99
N VAL A 369 -4.30 8.95 5.85
CA VAL A 369 -4.68 9.66 4.63
C VAL A 369 -6.18 9.87 4.66
N ASP A 370 -6.62 11.12 4.47
CA ASP A 370 -8.03 11.46 4.41
C ASP A 370 -8.71 10.62 3.30
N PRO A 371 -9.84 9.94 3.57
CA PRO A 371 -10.41 8.89 2.71
C PRO A 371 -11.14 9.44 1.47
N GLY A 372 -10.67 10.56 0.91
CA GLY A 372 -11.28 11.26 -0.23
C GLY A 372 -11.43 10.40 -1.50
N GLU A 373 -10.73 9.26 -1.56
CA GLU A 373 -11.07 8.13 -2.42
C GLU A 373 -11.32 6.91 -1.54
N PRO A 374 -12.39 6.12 -1.77
CA PRO A 374 -12.55 4.85 -1.09
C PRO A 374 -11.27 4.04 -1.34
N PRO A 375 -10.57 3.57 -0.29
CA PRO A 375 -9.38 2.77 -0.46
C PRO A 375 -9.71 1.65 -1.44
N ARG A 376 -8.85 1.40 -2.44
CA ARG A 376 -8.93 0.12 -3.16
C ARG A 376 -8.90 -0.93 -2.06
N VAL A 377 -10.01 -1.66 -1.88
CA VAL A 377 -10.11 -2.66 -0.82
C VAL A 377 -9.01 -3.68 -1.11
N ASN A 378 -7.89 -3.53 -0.40
CA ASN A 378 -6.85 -4.53 -0.42
C ASN A 378 -7.46 -5.75 0.23
N LYS A 379 -7.78 -6.72 -0.62
CA LYS A 379 -8.46 -7.96 -0.23
C LYS A 379 -7.47 -8.79 0.58
N VAL A 380 -7.23 -8.42 1.83
CA VAL A 380 -6.51 -9.23 2.79
C VAL A 380 -7.48 -10.30 3.25
N THR A 381 -7.12 -11.55 3.02
CA THR A 381 -7.85 -12.70 3.56
C THR A 381 -6.87 -13.69 4.15
N ARG A 382 -7.36 -14.46 5.10
CA ARG A 382 -6.66 -15.59 5.71
C ARG A 382 -7.55 -16.81 5.70
N ASP A 383 -6.93 -17.98 5.74
CA ASP A 383 -7.64 -19.24 5.83
C ASP A 383 -8.09 -19.53 7.27
N HIS A 384 -8.81 -20.64 7.42
CA HIS A 384 -9.30 -21.09 8.73
C HIS A 384 -8.16 -21.41 9.71
N GLY A 385 -6.95 -21.71 9.24
CA GLY A 385 -5.79 -21.99 10.08
C GLY A 385 -5.32 -20.76 10.84
N PHE A 386 -5.30 -19.59 10.18
CA PHE A 386 -5.00 -18.31 10.82
C PHE A 386 -5.98 -17.98 11.95
N PHE A 387 -7.29 -17.99 11.68
CA PHE A 387 -8.30 -17.69 12.70
C PHE A 387 -8.37 -18.76 13.78
N GLY A 388 -8.05 -20.02 13.45
CA GLY A 388 -7.97 -21.11 14.42
C GLY A 388 -6.78 -21.00 15.36
N ALA A 389 -5.70 -20.32 14.93
CA ALA A 389 -4.49 -20.11 15.70
C ALA A 389 -4.36 -18.68 16.31
N SER A 390 -5.23 -17.74 15.90
CA SER A 390 -5.28 -16.36 16.42
C SER A 390 -6.59 -16.12 17.18
N GLU A 391 -6.56 -16.32 18.50
CA GLU A 391 -7.71 -16.00 19.36
C GLU A 391 -8.06 -14.51 19.32
N ASP A 392 -7.07 -13.61 19.20
CA ASP A 392 -7.29 -12.17 19.15
C ASP A 392 -8.06 -11.77 17.87
N ALA A 393 -7.66 -12.31 16.71
CA ALA A 393 -8.35 -12.05 15.45
C ALA A 393 -9.78 -12.61 15.47
N LEU A 394 -9.96 -13.81 16.03
CA LEU A 394 -11.27 -14.42 16.17
C LEU A 394 -12.15 -13.67 17.18
N ALA A 395 -11.57 -13.14 18.25
CA ALA A 395 -12.27 -12.34 19.26
C ALA A 395 -12.77 -11.03 18.65
N GLU A 396 -11.94 -10.33 17.87
CA GLU A 396 -12.33 -9.10 17.18
C GLU A 396 -13.44 -9.36 16.15
N CYS A 397 -13.37 -10.48 15.41
CA CYS A 397 -14.44 -10.92 14.51
C CYS A 397 -15.78 -11.14 15.25
N LEU A 398 -15.74 -11.82 16.40
CA LEU A 398 -16.93 -12.13 17.21
C LEU A 398 -17.46 -10.91 17.98
N ALA A 399 -16.61 -9.92 18.28
CA ALA A 399 -17.02 -8.68 18.95
C ALA A 399 -18.03 -7.86 18.12
N GLN A 400 -18.06 -8.05 16.80
CA GLN A 400 -19.05 -7.45 15.91
C GLN A 400 -20.41 -8.18 15.92
N GLY A 401 -20.55 -9.21 16.76
CA GLY A 401 -21.79 -9.91 17.02
C GLY A 401 -21.77 -11.37 16.52
N PRO A 402 -22.89 -12.08 16.67
CA PRO A 402 -22.99 -13.47 16.25
C PRO A 402 -22.76 -13.69 14.75
N ILE A 403 -22.24 -14.87 14.38
CA ILE A 403 -22.02 -15.26 12.98
C ILE A 403 -23.07 -16.30 12.59
N SER A 404 -23.83 -16.00 11.54
CA SER A 404 -24.77 -16.94 10.95
C SER A 404 -24.04 -17.87 9.99
N LEU A 405 -24.24 -19.19 10.13
CA LEU A 405 -23.75 -20.19 9.18
C LEU A 405 -24.91 -20.68 8.27
N GLY A 406 -25.93 -19.84 8.09
CA GLY A 406 -27.18 -20.22 7.42
C GLY A 406 -27.89 -21.32 8.19
N GLN A 407 -28.31 -22.37 7.48
CA GLN A 407 -28.91 -23.55 8.10
C GLN A 407 -27.97 -24.40 8.96
N LEU A 408 -26.65 -24.18 8.88
CA LEU A 408 -25.67 -24.95 9.64
C LEU A 408 -25.55 -24.47 11.09
N GLY A 409 -26.33 -23.45 11.47
CA GLY A 409 -26.41 -22.95 12.82
C GLY A 409 -25.81 -21.56 12.97
N LYS A 410 -25.43 -21.23 14.20
CA LYS A 410 -24.97 -19.91 14.59
C LYS A 410 -23.80 -20.03 15.56
N VAL A 411 -22.81 -19.18 15.40
CA VAL A 411 -21.66 -19.08 16.29
C VAL A 411 -21.78 -17.81 17.12
N THR A 412 -21.78 -17.96 18.44
CA THR A 412 -21.94 -16.86 19.41
C THR A 412 -20.82 -16.78 20.42
N THR A 413 -19.99 -17.82 20.53
CA THR A 413 -18.91 -17.92 21.53
C THR A 413 -17.59 -18.25 20.86
N MET A 414 -16.49 -17.93 21.55
CA MET A 414 -15.13 -18.26 21.13
C MET A 414 -14.96 -19.77 20.96
N GLU A 415 -15.39 -20.56 21.94
CA GLU A 415 -15.25 -22.01 21.96
C GLU A 415 -16.03 -22.68 20.80
N GLY A 416 -17.22 -22.17 20.48
CA GLY A 416 -18.01 -22.65 19.35
C GLY A 416 -17.38 -22.28 18.00
N ALA A 417 -16.78 -21.10 17.90
CA ALA A 417 -16.05 -20.68 16.71
C ALA A 417 -14.80 -21.54 16.48
N LEU A 418 -13.99 -21.73 17.52
CA LEU A 418 -12.84 -22.64 17.50
C LEU A 418 -13.27 -24.08 17.19
N GLY A 419 -14.42 -24.51 17.73
CA GLY A 419 -15.06 -25.78 17.40
C GLY A 419 -15.33 -25.96 15.91
N VAL A 420 -15.91 -24.96 15.24
CA VAL A 420 -16.12 -24.98 13.79
C VAL A 420 -14.79 -25.03 13.02
N LEU A 421 -13.79 -24.24 13.45
CA LEU A 421 -12.50 -24.11 12.77
C LEU A 421 -11.67 -25.40 12.87
N TRP A 422 -11.68 -26.05 14.04
CA TRP A 422 -10.88 -27.24 14.35
C TRP A 422 -11.61 -28.59 14.19
N ALA A 423 -12.92 -28.58 13.96
CA ALA A 423 -13.72 -29.80 13.73
C ALA A 423 -13.05 -30.73 12.71
N ASN A 424 -13.07 -32.06 12.91
CA ASN A 424 -12.58 -32.96 11.87
C ASN A 424 -13.72 -33.19 10.84
N PRO A 425 -13.52 -32.94 9.54
CA PRO A 425 -14.59 -33.15 8.56
C PRO A 425 -15.08 -34.60 8.48
N GLY A 426 -14.23 -35.60 8.69
CA GLY A 426 -14.57 -37.01 8.53
C GLY A 426 -15.00 -37.72 9.81
N ILE A 427 -14.66 -37.17 10.99
CA ILE A 427 -14.90 -37.82 12.29
C ILE A 427 -15.46 -36.77 13.26
N ALA A 428 -16.57 -37.08 13.92
CA ALA A 428 -17.13 -36.22 14.96
C ALA A 428 -16.35 -36.36 16.28
N GLN A 429 -16.52 -35.42 17.21
CA GLN A 429 -15.82 -35.40 18.50
C GLN A 429 -16.03 -36.66 19.35
N ASP A 430 -17.13 -37.39 19.16
CA ASP A 430 -17.44 -38.66 19.82
C ASP A 430 -16.80 -39.89 19.13
N GLY A 431 -16.07 -39.68 18.03
CA GLY A 431 -15.42 -40.72 17.24
C GLY A 431 -16.29 -41.30 16.13
N ALA A 432 -17.55 -40.85 15.96
CA ALA A 432 -18.41 -41.32 14.88
C ALA A 432 -17.90 -40.86 13.51
N ILE A 433 -17.88 -41.77 12.53
CA ILE A 433 -17.54 -41.43 11.13
C ILE A 433 -18.70 -40.65 10.53
N ARG A 434 -18.39 -39.47 9.99
CA ARG A 434 -19.38 -38.60 9.34
C ARG A 434 -19.77 -39.14 7.98
N SER A 435 -21.06 -39.00 7.65
CA SER A 435 -21.52 -39.18 6.28
C SER A 435 -20.87 -38.15 5.34
N GLU A 436 -20.93 -38.39 4.02
CA GLU A 436 -20.41 -37.44 3.03
C GLU A 436 -21.09 -36.06 3.16
N LEU A 437 -22.40 -36.04 3.43
CA LEU A 437 -23.17 -34.82 3.61
C LEU A 437 -22.75 -34.07 4.88
N GLU A 438 -22.59 -34.75 6.01
CA GLU A 438 -22.11 -34.12 7.26
C GLU A 438 -20.68 -33.60 7.11
N SER A 439 -19.83 -34.36 6.43
CA SER A 439 -18.46 -33.93 6.12
C SER A 439 -18.44 -32.67 5.26
N LEU A 440 -19.39 -32.54 4.33
CA LEU A 440 -19.55 -31.36 3.48
C LEU A 440 -20.11 -30.16 4.26
N LYS A 441 -21.08 -30.38 5.16
CA LYS A 441 -21.60 -29.36 6.09
C LYS A 441 -20.49 -28.79 6.97
N ALA A 442 -19.68 -29.64 7.59
CA ALA A 442 -18.58 -29.21 8.46
C ALA A 442 -17.55 -28.33 7.71
N ARG A 443 -17.19 -28.71 6.48
CA ARG A 443 -16.29 -27.91 5.62
C ARG A 443 -16.91 -26.59 5.22
N ALA A 444 -18.17 -26.58 4.78
CA ALA A 444 -18.87 -25.36 4.40
C ALA A 444 -19.02 -24.39 5.59
N ALA A 445 -19.38 -24.89 6.77
CA ALA A 445 -19.46 -24.11 8.01
C ALA A 445 -18.13 -23.43 8.34
N ARG A 446 -17.02 -24.17 8.23
CA ARG A 446 -15.67 -23.63 8.47
C ARG A 446 -15.30 -22.51 7.52
N GLU A 447 -15.46 -22.74 6.22
CA GLU A 447 -15.06 -21.75 5.22
C GLU A 447 -15.99 -20.54 5.24
N LEU A 448 -17.27 -20.71 5.60
CA LEU A 448 -18.21 -19.60 5.79
C LEU A 448 -17.86 -18.75 7.02
N LEU A 449 -17.57 -19.39 8.16
CA LEU A 449 -17.08 -18.69 9.36
C LEU A 449 -15.82 -17.88 9.04
N THR A 450 -14.87 -18.50 8.32
CA THR A 450 -13.62 -17.89 7.89
C THR A 450 -13.87 -16.68 6.98
N ALA A 451 -14.76 -16.81 5.99
CA ALA A 451 -15.11 -15.71 5.09
C ALA A 451 -15.77 -14.55 5.83
N THR A 452 -16.70 -14.83 6.75
CA THR A 452 -17.31 -13.79 7.61
C THR A 452 -16.26 -13.11 8.49
N CYS A 453 -15.30 -13.85 9.03
CA CYS A 453 -14.22 -13.23 9.80
C CYS A 453 -13.25 -12.43 8.93
N ASN A 454 -12.98 -12.84 7.68
CA ASN A 454 -12.23 -12.01 6.73
C ASN A 454 -12.95 -10.68 6.46
N GLU A 455 -14.28 -10.68 6.32
CA GLU A 455 -15.06 -9.45 6.17
C GLU A 455 -14.99 -8.58 7.42
N ARG A 456 -15.23 -9.14 8.59
CA ARG A 456 -15.29 -8.36 9.82
C ARG A 456 -13.92 -7.86 10.27
N TYR A 457 -12.91 -8.70 10.15
CA TYR A 457 -11.56 -8.39 10.63
C TYR A 457 -10.76 -7.55 9.63
N PHE A 458 -10.75 -7.94 8.35
CA PHE A 458 -9.97 -7.26 7.32
C PHE A 458 -10.79 -6.29 6.44
N GLY A 459 -12.12 -6.30 6.54
CA GLY A 459 -12.98 -5.50 5.66
C GLY A 459 -13.17 -6.11 4.26
N THR A 460 -12.71 -7.34 4.02
CA THR A 460 -12.85 -7.99 2.70
C THR A 460 -14.22 -8.64 2.57
N PRO A 461 -15.15 -8.13 1.75
CA PRO A 461 -16.55 -8.59 1.76
C PRO A 461 -16.68 -10.08 1.48
N ALA A 462 -17.39 -10.81 2.34
CA ALA A 462 -17.61 -12.24 2.16
C ALA A 462 -18.51 -12.49 0.92
N PRO A 463 -18.34 -13.61 0.20
CA PRO A 463 -19.23 -13.96 -0.89
C PRO A 463 -20.66 -14.14 -0.38
N GLN A 464 -21.64 -13.57 -1.08
CA GLN A 464 -23.06 -13.81 -0.78
C GLN A 464 -23.47 -15.20 -1.27
N MET A 465 -23.88 -16.06 -0.35
CA MET A 465 -24.16 -17.47 -0.66
C MET A 465 -25.66 -17.70 -0.81
N ALA A 466 -26.18 -17.46 -2.03
CA ALA A 466 -27.57 -17.78 -2.34
C ALA A 466 -27.87 -19.27 -2.10
N GLY A 467 -28.89 -19.56 -1.29
CA GLY A 467 -29.36 -20.92 -1.02
C GLY A 467 -28.86 -21.57 0.27
N LEU A 468 -27.85 -21.02 0.95
CA LEU A 468 -27.46 -21.46 2.31
C LEU A 468 -28.42 -20.94 3.39
N GLU A 469 -29.21 -19.91 3.05
CA GLU A 469 -30.20 -19.26 3.91
C GLU A 469 -31.64 -19.76 3.70
N ALA A 470 -31.91 -20.51 2.63
CA ALA A 470 -33.25 -21.00 2.31
C ALA A 470 -33.68 -22.08 3.32
N TRP A 471 -34.98 -22.22 3.66
CA TRP A 471 -35.53 -23.12 4.70
C TRP A 471 -35.58 -24.63 4.33
N VAL A 472 -34.86 -25.08 3.30
CA VAL A 472 -34.84 -26.49 2.84
C VAL A 472 -33.46 -27.10 3.05
N THR A 473 -33.38 -28.37 3.49
CA THR A 473 -32.11 -29.08 3.74
C THR A 473 -31.13 -28.88 2.58
N PRO A 474 -29.85 -28.53 2.83
CA PRO A 474 -28.96 -28.12 1.76
C PRO A 474 -28.64 -29.31 0.86
N HIS A 475 -28.89 -29.16 -0.44
CA HIS A 475 -28.53 -30.18 -1.42
C HIS A 475 -27.00 -30.27 -1.56
N PRO A 476 -26.38 -31.46 -1.66
CA PRO A 476 -24.93 -31.63 -1.74
C PRO A 476 -24.26 -30.75 -2.80
N MET A 477 -24.86 -30.62 -3.98
CA MET A 477 -24.32 -29.79 -5.07
C MET A 477 -24.23 -28.29 -4.70
N VAL A 478 -25.21 -27.77 -3.94
CA VAL A 478 -25.20 -26.37 -3.51
C VAL A 478 -24.08 -26.14 -2.50
N LEU A 479 -23.95 -27.04 -1.52
CA LEU A 479 -22.87 -26.98 -0.53
C LEU A 479 -21.48 -27.10 -1.17
N GLN A 480 -21.32 -27.95 -2.18
CA GLN A 480 -20.03 -28.14 -2.84
C GLN A 480 -19.63 -26.92 -3.69
N LYS A 481 -20.59 -26.33 -4.42
CA LYS A 481 -20.36 -25.06 -5.12
C LYS A 481 -20.01 -23.96 -4.12
N ALA A 482 -20.76 -23.87 -3.02
CA ALA A 482 -20.55 -22.88 -1.99
C ALA A 482 -19.15 -23.00 -1.36
N LEU A 483 -18.75 -24.22 -1.02
CA LEU A 483 -17.43 -24.51 -0.48
C LEU A 483 -16.31 -24.02 -1.42
N GLY A 484 -16.39 -24.31 -2.71
CA GLY A 484 -15.38 -23.89 -3.68
C GLY A 484 -15.25 -22.35 -3.82
N GLU A 485 -16.37 -21.63 -3.75
CA GLU A 485 -16.36 -20.16 -3.77
C GLU A 485 -15.75 -19.57 -2.47
N LEU A 486 -16.08 -20.13 -1.32
CA LEU A 486 -15.55 -19.71 -0.02
C LEU A 486 -14.05 -20.00 0.10
N GLU A 487 -13.58 -21.20 -0.27
CA GLU A 487 -12.16 -21.54 -0.26
C GLU A 487 -11.34 -20.62 -1.17
N LYS A 488 -11.86 -20.33 -2.37
CA LYS A 488 -11.22 -19.38 -3.30
C LYS A 488 -11.13 -17.98 -2.69
N HIS A 489 -12.19 -17.52 -2.02
CA HIS A 489 -12.21 -16.22 -1.34
C HIS A 489 -11.20 -16.17 -0.18
N ASN A 490 -11.24 -17.15 0.72
CA ASN A 490 -10.37 -17.21 1.90
C ASN A 490 -8.87 -17.32 1.56
N ARG A 491 -8.54 -17.79 0.35
CA ARG A 491 -7.15 -17.84 -0.17
C ARG A 491 -6.78 -16.67 -1.07
N SER A 492 -7.73 -15.84 -1.49
CA SER A 492 -7.49 -14.79 -2.48
C SER A 492 -6.51 -13.70 -2.02
N GLY A 493 -6.42 -13.47 -0.72
CA GLY A 493 -5.58 -12.48 -0.07
C GLY A 493 -4.41 -13.05 0.75
N VAL A 494 -4.16 -14.36 0.69
CA VAL A 494 -3.14 -15.01 1.55
C VAL A 494 -1.71 -14.52 1.28
N ARG A 495 -1.46 -13.97 0.09
CA ARG A 495 -0.16 -13.39 -0.29
C ARG A 495 0.02 -11.94 0.15
N ARG A 496 -1.03 -11.30 0.67
CA ARG A 496 -0.97 -9.94 1.21
C ARG A 496 -0.65 -10.04 2.69
N ALA A 497 0.26 -9.23 3.21
CA ALA A 497 0.57 -9.21 4.64
C ALA A 497 -0.64 -8.81 5.48
N VAL A 498 -0.65 -9.24 6.74
CA VAL A 498 -1.58 -8.72 7.74
C VAL A 498 -1.16 -7.28 8.06
N PRO A 499 -2.09 -6.30 8.01
CA PRO A 499 -1.79 -4.93 8.44
C PRO A 499 -1.20 -4.89 9.84
N LEU A 500 -0.13 -4.11 10.04
CA LEU A 500 0.61 -4.10 11.31
C LEU A 500 -0.27 -3.67 12.51
N SER A 501 -1.26 -2.79 12.28
CA SER A 501 -2.24 -2.35 13.28
C SER A 501 -3.08 -3.47 13.88
N LYS A 502 -3.22 -4.60 13.19
CA LYS A 502 -4.01 -5.75 13.66
C LYS A 502 -3.34 -6.55 14.77
N LYS A 503 -2.04 -6.37 15.01
CA LYS A 503 -1.28 -6.97 16.12
C LYS A 503 -1.35 -8.51 16.24
N ALA A 504 -1.76 -9.21 15.19
CA ALA A 504 -1.95 -10.67 15.19
C ALA A 504 -0.64 -11.41 14.91
N TRP A 505 0.31 -11.37 15.85
CA TRP A 505 1.68 -11.82 15.59
C TRP A 505 2.08 -13.14 16.25
N LYS A 506 1.19 -13.73 17.06
CA LYS A 506 1.43 -15.02 17.72
C LYS A 506 0.31 -15.98 17.39
N LEU A 507 0.58 -16.84 16.42
CA LEU A 507 -0.30 -17.95 16.08
C LEU A 507 0.11 -19.16 16.94
N ASP A 508 -0.75 -19.55 17.89
CA ASP A 508 -0.59 -20.77 18.67
C ASP A 508 -1.79 -21.68 18.43
N PRO A 509 -1.67 -22.66 17.51
CA PRO A 509 -2.76 -23.56 17.20
C PRO A 509 -3.13 -24.49 18.37
N LEU A 510 -2.19 -24.80 19.28
CA LEU A 510 -2.46 -25.74 20.38
C LEU A 510 -3.47 -25.14 21.36
N LYS A 511 -3.27 -23.87 21.72
CA LYS A 511 -4.18 -23.16 22.63
C LYS A 511 -5.60 -23.09 22.07
N GLY A 512 -5.74 -22.81 20.77
CA GLY A 512 -7.03 -22.78 20.10
C GLY A 512 -7.69 -24.17 20.03
N GLN A 513 -6.90 -25.21 19.75
CA GLN A 513 -7.38 -26.59 19.67
C GLN A 513 -7.88 -27.12 21.02
N GLU A 514 -7.19 -26.83 22.14
CA GLU A 514 -7.57 -27.29 23.48
C GLU A 514 -8.92 -26.74 23.97
N ARG A 515 -9.38 -25.61 23.42
CA ARG A 515 -10.63 -24.95 23.79
C ARG A 515 -11.78 -25.18 22.80
N ALA A 516 -11.50 -25.85 21.68
CA ALA A 516 -12.48 -26.07 20.63
C ALA A 516 -13.62 -26.98 21.12
N VAL A 517 -14.86 -26.50 21.00
CA VAL A 517 -16.07 -27.27 21.32
C VAL A 517 -16.88 -27.45 20.06
N GLU A 518 -16.93 -28.67 19.54
CA GLU A 518 -17.57 -28.94 18.25
C GLU A 518 -19.06 -28.57 18.28
N PRO A 519 -19.54 -27.74 17.34
CA PRO A 519 -20.96 -27.40 17.26
C PRO A 519 -21.79 -28.63 16.86
N ARG A 520 -23.01 -28.71 17.38
CA ARG A 520 -24.01 -29.67 16.91
C ARG A 520 -24.71 -29.07 15.69
N TYR A 521 -24.56 -29.73 14.54
CA TYR A 521 -25.17 -29.35 13.26
C TYR A 521 -26.59 -29.89 13.07
#